data_AF-A0A927WQL1-F1
#
_entry.id   AF-A0A927WQL1-F1
#
_cell.length_a   1.000
_cell.length_b   1.000
_cell.length_c   1.000
_cell.angle_alpha   90.00
_cell.angle_beta   90.00
_cell.angle_gamma   90.00
#
_symmetry.space_group_name_H-M   'P 1'
#
loop_
_entity.id
_entity.type
_entity.pdbx_description
1 polymer ?
#
loop_
_entity_poly.entity_id
_entity_poly.type
_entity_poly.pdbx_seq_one_letter_code
_entity_poly.pdbx_strand_id
1 'polypeptide(L)'
;MGNVYSLVEEFYEENTAAGQIVPQDAVEAYLRRNAWHGADDDELKRIWSVIRLLVTYVDQLDLYSLGSLTVYDYQEIIYRYANDRADFMLAEADINKFFSATEKFYEYLQRTGNAEDYRQGLTAAKESLYEGGYFFLPDRRDGDEFYSSLEHMEEVPPETLQRLNKMLDELLHRIDDYYKKPAFRRDMDRAIMMYAGPDYDGQEAPSEEERRGFWFGFWDFFLFDYHLIVSDASPLRYYYEQEREKLSTSEQDILRDLLRSRFTVFSIEAVGDFVSCRNFFTGENFELPVPELALGNYNHCILYGHIHSHGVMLLNYITTLTASPKLQKRMRDVILRQFELFKVQKPQAEIADFFARHGGVVRHTLQILAGYAQLNVLKSRHAIQALPDNPETADLFAADIDMLRRVARHVGFSNFETALLVKFFMDYVTLAAVEKTDDIMMAALLLKFAQINGVDLSAQTEIYELIGIDSGSVQDCMKKIQETLDCDIFDPRYLTEEAFIKSLYY
;
A
#
# COMPACT_ATOMS: atom_id res chain seq x y z
N MET A 1 -16.15 46.72 11.82
CA MET A 1 -15.65 45.67 10.91
C MET A 1 -14.49 46.28 10.14
N GLY A 2 -13.26 45.90 10.48
CA GLY A 2 -12.07 46.31 9.72
C GLY A 2 -12.01 45.60 8.38
N ASN A 3 -11.25 46.16 7.43
CA ASN A 3 -10.85 45.44 6.23
C ASN A 3 -9.89 44.30 6.60
N VAL A 4 -9.58 43.39 5.67
CA VAL A 4 -8.69 42.25 5.96
C VAL A 4 -7.33 42.67 6.55
N TYR A 5 -6.77 43.81 6.13
CA TYR A 5 -5.45 44.26 6.59
C TYR A 5 -5.46 44.74 8.04
N SER A 6 -6.54 45.39 8.49
CA SER A 6 -6.71 45.73 9.90
C SER A 6 -6.80 44.49 10.78
N LEU A 7 -7.42 43.40 10.29
CA LEU A 7 -7.48 42.13 11.02
C LEU A 7 -6.12 41.43 11.11
N VAL A 8 -5.26 41.61 10.11
CA VAL A 8 -3.89 41.10 10.13
C VAL A 8 -3.07 41.90 11.14
N GLU A 9 -3.12 43.23 11.07
CA GLU A 9 -2.40 44.12 11.99
C GLU A 9 -2.77 43.84 13.45
N GLU A 10 -4.06 43.79 13.77
CA GLU A 10 -4.58 43.48 15.11
C GLU A 10 -4.06 42.11 15.62
N PHE A 11 -4.06 41.08 14.77
CA PHE A 11 -3.57 39.75 15.16
C PHE A 11 -2.07 39.76 15.49
N TYR A 12 -1.23 40.42 14.69
CA TYR A 12 0.21 40.45 14.93
C TYR A 12 0.60 41.35 16.11
N GLU A 13 -0.20 42.37 16.42
CA GLU A 13 -0.05 43.17 17.65
C GLU A 13 -0.37 42.34 18.91
N GLU A 14 -1.41 41.51 18.84
CA GLU A 14 -1.83 40.65 19.95
C GLU A 14 -0.95 39.40 20.13
N ASN A 15 -0.36 38.89 19.03
CA ASN A 15 0.40 37.63 19.01
C ASN A 15 1.84 37.88 18.55
N THR A 16 2.68 38.38 19.44
CA THR A 16 4.06 38.81 19.11
C THR A 16 4.97 37.68 18.59
N ALA A 17 4.66 36.42 18.91
CA ALA A 17 5.39 35.25 18.43
C ALA A 17 5.01 34.86 16.99
N ALA A 18 3.83 35.26 16.49
CA ALA A 18 3.34 34.92 15.16
C ALA A 18 4.30 35.34 14.04
N GLY A 19 5.01 36.46 14.22
CA GLY A 19 6.00 36.98 13.27
C GLY A 19 7.21 36.05 13.07
N GLN A 20 7.53 35.19 14.04
CA GLN A 20 8.59 34.19 13.91
C GLN A 20 8.16 32.98 13.06
N ILE A 21 6.87 32.63 13.11
CA ILE A 21 6.29 31.54 12.32
C ILE A 21 6.09 31.98 10.87
N VAL A 22 5.38 33.09 10.68
CA VAL A 22 5.18 33.73 9.38
C VAL A 22 5.28 35.25 9.55
N PRO A 23 6.20 35.93 8.84
CA PRO A 23 6.29 37.39 8.89
C PRO A 23 5.00 38.09 8.43
N GLN A 24 4.59 39.15 9.14
CA GLN A 24 3.39 39.93 8.82
C GLN A 24 3.42 40.49 7.39
N ASP A 25 4.58 41.01 6.96
CA ASP A 25 4.78 41.57 5.62
C ASP A 25 4.60 40.53 4.51
N ALA A 26 4.97 39.27 4.77
CA ALA A 26 4.74 38.16 3.86
C ALA A 26 3.24 37.86 3.69
N VAL A 27 2.47 37.84 4.79
CA VAL A 27 1.01 37.64 4.76
C VAL A 27 0.33 38.80 4.02
N GLU A 28 0.66 40.04 4.37
CA GLU A 28 0.07 41.21 3.70
C GLU A 28 0.40 41.24 2.20
N ALA A 29 1.64 40.92 1.82
CA ALA A 29 2.04 40.84 0.43
C ALA A 29 1.27 39.74 -0.34
N TYR A 30 1.04 38.59 0.29
CA TYR A 30 0.20 37.53 -0.26
C TYR A 30 -1.25 37.98 -0.47
N LEU A 31 -1.87 38.60 0.55
CA LEU A 31 -3.24 39.10 0.46
C LEU A 31 -3.36 40.22 -0.60
N ARG A 32 -2.40 41.15 -0.67
CA ARG A 32 -2.33 42.16 -1.73
C ARG A 32 -2.29 41.50 -3.10
N ARG A 33 -1.45 40.49 -3.29
CA ARG A 33 -1.36 39.77 -4.57
C ARG A 33 -2.69 39.13 -4.97
N ASN A 34 -3.41 38.51 -4.04
CA ASN A 34 -4.75 37.96 -4.32
C ASN A 34 -5.76 39.07 -4.67
N ALA A 35 -5.71 40.21 -3.99
CA ALA A 35 -6.54 41.38 -4.31
C ALA A 35 -6.25 41.90 -5.73
N TRP A 36 -4.97 41.97 -6.13
CA TRP A 36 -4.56 42.34 -7.50
C TRP A 36 -5.07 41.36 -8.57
N HIS A 37 -5.25 40.09 -8.21
CA HIS A 37 -5.82 39.07 -9.08
C HIS A 37 -7.36 39.02 -9.06
N GLY A 38 -8.02 39.93 -8.32
CA GLY A 38 -9.46 40.12 -8.34
C GLY A 38 -10.22 39.53 -7.15
N ALA A 39 -9.54 39.04 -6.11
CA ALA A 39 -10.19 38.59 -4.89
C ALA A 39 -10.89 39.76 -4.17
N ASP A 40 -12.14 39.56 -3.75
CA ASP A 40 -12.88 40.54 -2.96
C ASP A 40 -12.52 40.47 -1.47
N ASP A 41 -13.01 41.44 -0.67
CA ASP A 41 -12.67 41.53 0.76
C ASP A 41 -13.15 40.31 1.57
N ASP A 42 -14.23 39.64 1.14
CA ASP A 42 -14.74 38.45 1.82
C ASP A 42 -13.90 37.20 1.48
N GLU A 43 -13.44 37.07 0.24
CA GLU A 43 -12.47 36.06 -0.18
C GLU A 43 -11.13 36.25 0.54
N LEU A 44 -10.63 37.49 0.64
CA LEU A 44 -9.40 37.79 1.38
C LEU A 44 -9.55 37.46 2.88
N LYS A 45 -10.70 37.75 3.50
CA LYS A 45 -10.97 37.33 4.89
C LYS A 45 -11.01 35.82 5.05
N ARG A 46 -11.50 35.06 4.06
CA ARG A 46 -11.46 33.59 4.08
C ARG A 46 -10.03 33.08 4.04
N ILE A 47 -9.22 33.60 3.11
CA ILE A 47 -7.79 33.28 3.02
C ILE A 47 -7.09 33.59 4.35
N TRP A 48 -7.34 34.79 4.90
CA TRP A 48 -6.78 35.18 6.18
C TRP A 48 -7.22 34.28 7.33
N SER A 49 -8.49 33.86 7.37
CA SER A 49 -8.99 32.96 8.43
C SER A 49 -8.23 31.64 8.46
N VAL A 50 -7.89 31.09 7.29
CA VAL A 50 -7.07 29.87 7.17
C VAL A 50 -5.64 30.12 7.68
N ILE A 51 -4.98 31.18 7.20
CA ILE A 51 -3.60 31.53 7.61
C ILE A 51 -3.53 31.78 9.12
N ARG A 52 -4.48 32.56 9.66
CA ARG A 52 -4.58 32.88 11.09
C ARG A 52 -4.64 31.60 11.92
N LEU A 53 -5.49 30.64 11.54
CA LEU A 53 -5.63 29.38 12.28
C LEU A 53 -4.37 28.53 12.24
N LEU A 54 -3.70 28.44 11.09
CA LEU A 54 -2.43 27.73 10.96
C LEU A 54 -1.37 28.32 11.91
N VAL A 55 -1.19 29.65 11.88
CA VAL A 55 -0.22 30.35 12.73
C VAL A 55 -0.58 30.22 14.21
N THR A 56 -1.86 30.40 14.55
CA THR A 56 -2.35 30.26 15.94
C THR A 56 -2.12 28.86 16.47
N TYR A 57 -2.32 27.84 15.63
CA TYR A 57 -2.17 26.45 16.05
C TYR A 57 -0.70 26.09 16.30
N VAL A 58 0.22 26.53 15.42
CA VAL A 58 1.68 26.38 15.62
C VAL A 58 2.13 27.06 16.91
N ASP A 59 1.68 28.29 17.16
CA ASP A 59 2.02 29.04 18.37
C ASP A 59 1.50 28.35 19.64
N GLN A 60 0.27 27.84 19.63
CA GLN A 60 -0.33 27.15 20.78
C GLN A 60 0.38 25.85 21.17
N LEU A 61 0.94 25.14 20.19
CA LEU A 61 1.69 23.91 20.41
C LEU A 61 3.20 24.14 20.57
N ASP A 62 3.65 25.40 20.59
CA ASP A 62 5.07 25.78 20.67
C ASP A 62 5.93 25.10 19.58
N LEU A 63 5.35 24.95 18.37
CA LEU A 63 6.04 24.33 17.23
C LEU A 63 6.96 25.34 16.52
N TYR A 64 8.04 24.83 15.94
CA TYR A 64 9.06 25.67 15.31
C TYR A 64 8.58 26.38 14.03
N SER A 65 7.80 25.71 13.19
CA SER A 65 7.29 26.29 11.94
C SER A 65 6.03 25.59 11.43
N LEU A 66 5.44 26.11 10.34
CA LEU A 66 4.36 25.44 9.61
C LEU A 66 4.76 24.06 9.05
N GLY A 67 6.06 23.81 8.89
CA GLY A 67 6.60 22.50 8.47
C GLY A 67 6.50 21.42 9.53
N SER A 68 6.32 21.80 10.80
CA SER A 68 6.16 20.89 11.93
C SER A 68 4.74 20.33 12.06
N LEU A 69 3.78 20.83 11.27
CA LEU A 69 2.40 20.37 11.33
C LEU A 69 2.25 18.94 10.79
N THR A 70 1.72 18.06 11.62
CA THR A 70 1.43 16.67 11.27
C THR A 70 0.08 16.53 10.57
N VAL A 71 -0.19 15.33 10.05
CA VAL A 71 -1.49 14.95 9.49
C VAL A 71 -2.64 15.32 10.44
N TYR A 72 -2.45 15.11 11.73
CA TYR A 72 -3.51 15.22 12.70
C TYR A 72 -3.71 16.64 13.20
N ASP A 73 -2.66 17.46 13.18
CA ASP A 73 -2.78 18.89 13.37
C ASP A 73 -3.69 19.51 12.30
N TYR A 74 -3.50 19.14 11.03
CA TYR A 74 -4.36 19.62 9.95
C TYR A 74 -5.82 19.17 10.16
N GLN A 75 -6.06 17.96 10.66
CA GLN A 75 -7.41 17.49 10.98
C GLN A 75 -8.05 18.33 12.09
N GLU A 76 -7.33 18.61 13.18
CA GLU A 76 -7.82 19.46 14.27
C GLU A 76 -8.02 20.92 13.81
N ILE A 77 -7.14 21.45 12.96
CA ILE A 77 -7.30 22.78 12.35
C ILE A 77 -8.57 22.83 11.49
N ILE A 78 -8.89 21.78 10.72
CA ILE A 78 -10.14 21.69 9.94
C ILE A 78 -11.36 21.74 10.86
N TYR A 79 -11.33 21.00 11.99
CA TYR A 79 -12.40 21.04 12.98
C TYR A 79 -12.57 22.43 13.61
N ARG A 80 -11.47 23.11 13.94
CA ARG A 80 -11.49 24.49 14.44
C ARG A 80 -12.00 25.47 13.39
N TYR A 81 -11.60 25.30 12.13
CA TYR A 81 -12.07 26.12 11.02
C TYR A 81 -13.59 26.00 10.83
N ALA A 82 -14.13 24.78 10.92
CA ALA A 82 -15.57 24.54 10.85
C ALA A 82 -16.34 25.17 12.02
N ASN A 83 -15.75 25.19 13.22
CA ASN A 83 -16.34 25.85 14.39
C ASN A 83 -16.33 27.38 14.25
N ASP A 84 -15.25 27.95 13.69
CA ASP A 84 -15.10 29.39 13.47
C ASP A 84 -15.96 29.90 12.30
N ARG A 85 -16.30 29.03 11.34
CA ARG A 85 -16.99 29.38 10.09
C ARG A 85 -18.27 28.58 9.91
N ALA A 86 -19.40 29.22 10.20
CA ALA A 86 -20.73 28.63 10.00
C ALA A 86 -21.05 28.27 8.53
N ASP A 87 -20.34 28.86 7.56
CA ASP A 87 -20.49 28.57 6.13
C ASP A 87 -19.62 27.40 5.64
N PHE A 88 -18.78 26.82 6.50
CA PHE A 88 -17.89 25.71 6.16
C PHE A 88 -18.46 24.39 6.65
N MET A 89 -18.71 23.47 5.71
CA MET A 89 -19.19 22.13 6.04
C MET A 89 -18.00 21.16 6.11
N LEU A 90 -18.05 20.19 7.03
CA LEU A 90 -17.10 19.07 7.10
C LEU A 90 -17.36 18.04 5.98
N ALA A 91 -17.46 18.52 4.75
CA ALA A 91 -17.69 17.76 3.54
C ALA A 91 -16.48 17.89 2.60
N GLU A 92 -16.27 16.87 1.78
CA GLU A 92 -15.12 16.76 0.87
C GLU A 92 -14.85 18.04 0.07
N ALA A 93 -15.89 18.64 -0.51
CA ALA A 93 -15.75 19.81 -1.37
C ALA A 93 -15.23 21.05 -0.64
N ASP A 94 -15.62 21.25 0.61
CA ASP A 94 -15.21 22.42 1.40
C ASP A 94 -13.83 22.20 2.01
N ILE A 95 -13.55 21.00 2.52
CA ILE A 95 -12.22 20.63 3.00
C ILE A 95 -11.17 20.72 1.87
N ASN A 96 -11.51 20.29 0.66
CA ASN A 96 -10.62 20.48 -0.49
C ASN A 96 -10.34 21.96 -0.81
N LYS A 97 -11.31 22.86 -0.61
CA LYS A 97 -11.07 24.31 -0.74
C LYS A 97 -10.12 24.82 0.35
N PHE A 98 -10.25 24.33 1.57
CA PHE A 98 -9.31 24.64 2.66
C PHE A 98 -7.89 24.22 2.27
N PHE A 99 -7.68 22.97 1.87
CA PHE A 99 -6.38 22.49 1.41
C PHE A 99 -5.82 23.29 0.23
N SER A 100 -6.65 23.60 -0.77
CA SER A 100 -6.23 24.43 -1.91
C SER A 100 -5.84 25.86 -1.52
N ALA A 101 -6.48 26.45 -0.51
CA ALA A 101 -6.09 27.77 -0.01
C ALA A 101 -4.73 27.71 0.70
N THR A 102 -4.54 26.71 1.56
CA THR A 102 -3.26 26.47 2.26
C THR A 102 -2.12 26.17 1.30
N GLU A 103 -2.37 25.33 0.29
CA GLU A 103 -1.37 24.94 -0.73
C GLU A 103 -0.89 26.16 -1.53
N LYS A 104 -1.80 27.01 -2.00
CA LYS A 104 -1.46 28.26 -2.70
C LYS A 104 -0.65 29.21 -1.83
N PHE A 105 -0.91 29.23 -0.53
CA PHE A 105 -0.15 30.05 0.41
C PHE A 105 1.26 29.49 0.62
N TYR A 106 1.40 28.18 0.80
CA TYR A 106 2.71 27.52 0.93
C TYR A 106 3.57 27.68 -0.34
N GLU A 107 2.97 27.53 -1.52
CA GLU A 107 3.65 27.83 -2.79
C GLU A 107 4.16 29.27 -2.86
N TYR A 108 3.40 30.22 -2.33
CA TYR A 108 3.81 31.61 -2.28
C TYR A 108 5.02 31.78 -1.36
N LEU A 109 4.95 31.27 -0.12
CA LEU A 109 6.05 31.37 0.86
C LEU A 109 7.35 30.74 0.32
N GLN A 110 7.26 29.55 -0.30
CA GLN A 110 8.39 28.87 -0.91
C GLN A 110 9.03 29.68 -2.06
N ARG A 111 8.22 30.40 -2.85
CA ARG A 111 8.73 31.22 -3.96
C ARG A 111 9.36 32.53 -3.50
N THR A 112 8.92 33.08 -2.37
CA THR A 112 9.32 34.41 -1.90
C THR A 112 10.35 34.40 -0.78
N GLY A 113 10.67 33.24 -0.19
CA GLY A 113 11.69 33.09 0.84
C GLY A 113 12.50 31.80 0.70
N ASN A 114 13.61 31.68 1.45
CA ASN A 114 14.30 30.39 1.69
C ASN A 114 13.50 29.56 2.73
N ALA A 115 12.20 29.41 2.52
CA ALA A 115 11.35 28.63 3.41
C ALA A 115 11.46 27.13 3.06
N GLU A 116 11.33 26.28 4.08
CA GLU A 116 11.20 24.83 3.89
C GLU A 116 9.95 24.51 3.05
N ASP A 117 9.95 23.35 2.37
CA ASP A 117 8.79 22.92 1.60
C ASP A 117 7.69 22.36 2.53
N TYR A 118 6.82 23.24 3.00
CA TYR A 118 5.71 22.88 3.90
C TYR A 118 4.63 21.99 3.25
N ARG A 119 4.70 21.73 1.93
CA ARG A 119 3.65 20.98 1.21
C ARG A 119 3.66 19.49 1.50
N GLN A 120 4.78 18.94 1.98
CA GLN A 120 4.87 17.51 2.26
C GLN A 120 3.85 17.08 3.33
N GLY A 121 3.84 17.75 4.50
CA GLY A 121 2.86 17.49 5.55
C GLY A 121 1.42 17.77 5.11
N LEU A 122 1.20 18.84 4.34
CA LEU A 122 -0.12 19.18 3.79
C LEU A 122 -0.65 18.09 2.83
N THR A 123 0.22 17.56 1.98
CA THR A 123 -0.12 16.49 1.02
C THR A 123 -0.46 15.20 1.77
N ALA A 124 0.36 14.82 2.75
CA ALA A 124 0.09 13.67 3.61
C ALA A 124 -1.25 13.82 4.36
N ALA A 125 -1.55 15.01 4.88
CA ALA A 125 -2.81 15.31 5.55
C ALA A 125 -4.01 15.20 4.60
N LYS A 126 -3.87 15.68 3.36
CA LYS A 126 -4.93 15.55 2.35
C LYS A 126 -5.15 14.08 1.96
N GLU A 127 -4.09 13.32 1.72
CA GLU A 127 -4.15 11.88 1.43
C GLU A 127 -4.76 11.10 2.60
N SER A 128 -4.54 11.56 3.84
CA SER A 128 -5.07 10.95 5.06
C SER A 128 -6.60 10.87 5.12
N LEU A 129 -7.30 11.74 4.37
CA LEU A 129 -8.75 11.84 4.34
C LEU A 129 -9.40 10.96 3.27
N TYR A 130 -8.61 10.10 2.62
CA TYR A 130 -9.09 9.17 1.62
C TYR A 130 -8.71 7.74 1.98
N GLU A 131 -9.71 6.89 2.18
CA GLU A 131 -9.53 5.45 2.39
C GLU A 131 -10.19 4.69 1.24
N GLY A 132 -9.41 3.89 0.49
CA GLY A 132 -9.92 3.14 -0.66
C GLY A 132 -10.49 4.01 -1.79
N GLY A 133 -10.07 5.28 -1.87
CA GLY A 133 -10.58 6.27 -2.83
C GLY A 133 -11.85 7.00 -2.37
N TYR A 134 -12.39 6.68 -1.19
CA TYR A 134 -13.56 7.36 -0.62
C TYR A 134 -13.13 8.39 0.42
N PHE A 135 -13.78 9.56 0.39
CA PHE A 135 -13.57 10.59 1.38
C PHE A 135 -14.06 10.14 2.77
N PHE A 136 -13.20 10.30 3.76
CA PHE A 136 -13.47 10.00 5.17
C PHE A 136 -12.76 11.04 6.05
N LEU A 137 -13.52 11.70 6.91
CA LEU A 137 -12.98 12.57 7.96
C LEU A 137 -13.05 11.80 9.29
N PRO A 138 -11.92 11.50 9.94
CA PRO A 138 -11.91 10.86 11.26
C PRO A 138 -12.60 11.76 12.29
N ASP A 139 -13.37 11.18 13.22
CA ASP A 139 -14.01 11.93 14.31
C ASP A 139 -13.00 12.81 15.07
N ARG A 140 -13.46 13.97 15.56
CA ARG A 140 -12.59 14.89 16.31
C ARG A 140 -12.10 14.21 17.59
N ARG A 141 -10.79 14.23 17.79
CA ARG A 141 -10.12 13.64 18.95
C ARG A 141 -10.43 14.40 20.23
N ASP A 142 -10.45 13.68 21.34
CA ASP A 142 -10.40 14.29 22.67
C ASP A 142 -8.92 14.63 23.02
N GLY A 143 -8.69 15.78 23.66
CA GLY A 143 -7.34 16.32 23.89
C GLY A 143 -6.41 15.49 24.80
N ASP A 144 -6.91 14.40 25.39
CA ASP A 144 -6.18 13.50 26.30
C ASP A 144 -5.76 12.16 25.64
N GLU A 145 -5.86 12.04 24.31
CA GLU A 145 -5.53 10.79 23.61
C GLU A 145 -4.02 10.50 23.56
N PHE A 146 -3.65 9.31 24.08
CA PHE A 146 -2.26 8.89 24.27
C PHE A 146 -1.43 8.91 22.98
N TYR A 147 -1.96 8.40 21.86
CA TYR A 147 -1.19 8.26 20.62
C TYR A 147 -0.90 9.61 19.97
N SER A 148 -1.88 10.53 19.98
CA SER A 148 -1.74 11.89 19.44
C SER A 148 -0.71 12.71 20.22
N SER A 149 -0.58 12.47 21.52
CA SER A 149 0.41 13.16 22.36
C SER A 149 1.86 12.89 21.96
N LEU A 150 2.12 11.84 21.18
CA LEU A 150 3.46 11.41 20.79
C LEU A 150 4.01 12.16 19.57
N GLU A 151 3.14 12.77 18.76
CA GLU A 151 3.48 13.33 17.45
C GLU A 151 4.46 14.51 17.51
N HIS A 152 4.43 15.26 18.62
CA HIS A 152 5.23 16.46 18.85
C HIS A 152 6.35 16.25 19.85
N MET A 153 6.57 15.00 20.30
CA MET A 153 7.67 14.70 21.22
C MET A 153 8.99 14.59 20.42
N GLU A 154 9.96 15.47 20.70
CA GLU A 154 11.31 15.34 20.15
C GLU A 154 11.95 14.00 20.52
N GLU A 155 11.76 13.56 21.77
CA GLU A 155 12.15 12.24 22.25
C GLU A 155 11.00 11.60 23.05
N VAL A 156 10.61 10.38 22.67
CA VAL A 156 9.58 9.61 23.39
C VAL A 156 10.22 9.00 24.65
N PRO A 157 9.73 9.32 25.86
CA PRO A 157 10.29 8.76 27.10
C PRO A 157 10.23 7.23 27.11
N PRO A 158 11.19 6.53 27.74
CA PRO A 158 11.22 5.05 27.75
C PRO A 158 9.92 4.41 28.28
N GLU A 159 9.28 5.02 29.28
CA GLU A 159 8.00 4.54 29.84
C GLU A 159 6.86 4.66 28.83
N THR A 160 6.84 5.75 28.07
CA THR A 160 5.88 6.02 26.99
C THR A 160 6.06 5.03 25.85
N LEU A 161 7.31 4.74 25.46
CA LEU A 161 7.64 3.76 24.43
C LEU A 161 7.27 2.33 24.87
N GLN A 162 7.48 1.97 26.14
CA GLN A 162 7.01 0.69 26.69
C GLN A 162 5.49 0.57 26.64
N ARG A 163 4.76 1.64 26.96
CA ARG A 163 3.29 1.66 26.86
C ARG A 163 2.83 1.49 25.42
N LEU A 164 3.48 2.17 24.48
CA LEU A 164 3.20 2.06 23.05
C LEU A 164 3.43 0.63 22.53
N ASN A 165 4.58 0.04 22.84
CA ASN A 165 4.91 -1.34 22.47
C ASN A 165 3.90 -2.33 23.05
N LYS A 166 3.51 -2.16 24.31
CA LYS A 166 2.51 -3.01 24.94
C LYS A 166 1.15 -2.92 24.22
N MET A 167 0.72 -1.71 23.85
CA MET A 167 -0.54 -1.53 23.11
C MET A 167 -0.48 -2.20 21.73
N LEU A 168 0.64 -2.06 21.02
CA LEU A 168 0.87 -2.73 19.75
C LEU A 168 0.84 -4.25 19.90
N ASP A 169 1.55 -4.80 20.89
CA ASP A 169 1.59 -6.23 21.15
C ASP A 169 0.19 -6.77 21.44
N GLU A 170 -0.59 -6.11 22.32
CA GLU A 170 -1.96 -6.52 22.65
C GLU A 170 -2.89 -6.46 21.43
N LEU A 171 -2.70 -5.46 20.55
CA LEU A 171 -3.45 -5.35 19.30
C LEU A 171 -3.08 -6.47 18.31
N LEU A 172 -1.79 -6.74 18.11
CA LEU A 172 -1.32 -7.82 17.22
C LEU A 172 -1.77 -9.20 17.71
N HIS A 173 -1.78 -9.44 19.03
CA HIS A 173 -2.32 -10.69 19.59
C HIS A 173 -3.81 -10.87 19.30
N ARG A 174 -4.62 -9.80 19.37
CA ARG A 174 -6.03 -9.87 18.99
C ARG A 174 -6.23 -10.14 17.50
N ILE A 175 -5.38 -9.57 16.65
CA ILE A 175 -5.41 -9.83 15.20
C ILE A 175 -5.05 -11.29 14.92
N ASP A 176 -4.02 -11.83 15.57
CA ASP A 176 -3.63 -13.24 15.48
C ASP A 176 -4.81 -14.16 15.87
N ASP A 177 -5.44 -13.93 17.03
CA ASP A 177 -6.62 -14.69 17.46
C ASP A 177 -7.81 -14.56 16.50
N TYR A 178 -7.97 -13.41 15.84
CA TYR A 178 -9.01 -13.19 14.85
C TYR A 178 -8.83 -14.10 13.62
N TYR A 179 -7.60 -14.21 13.11
CA TYR A 179 -7.29 -15.00 11.92
C TYR A 179 -7.14 -16.51 12.18
N LYS A 180 -7.06 -16.93 13.44
CA LYS A 180 -7.16 -18.35 13.84
C LYS A 180 -8.57 -18.94 13.74
N LYS A 181 -9.60 -18.11 13.48
CA LYS A 181 -10.99 -18.59 13.33
C LYS A 181 -11.12 -19.53 12.12
N PRO A 182 -12.01 -20.55 12.16
CA PRO A 182 -12.17 -21.53 11.08
C PRO A 182 -12.45 -20.94 9.69
N ALA A 183 -13.08 -19.76 9.64
CA ALA A 183 -13.39 -19.05 8.40
C ALA A 183 -12.14 -18.68 7.58
N PHE A 184 -10.99 -18.42 8.23
CA PHE A 184 -9.74 -18.00 7.57
C PHE A 184 -8.73 -19.14 7.39
N ARG A 185 -9.10 -20.38 7.71
CA ARG A 185 -8.18 -21.52 7.62
C ARG A 185 -7.58 -21.67 6.21
N ARG A 186 -8.40 -21.49 5.18
CA ARG A 186 -7.94 -21.55 3.78
C ARG A 186 -6.96 -20.43 3.45
N ASP A 187 -7.21 -19.22 3.94
CA ASP A 187 -6.32 -18.09 3.76
C ASP A 187 -4.97 -18.34 4.43
N MET A 188 -4.97 -18.83 5.67
CA MET A 188 -3.76 -19.18 6.42
C MET A 188 -2.94 -20.27 5.73
N ASP A 189 -3.59 -21.37 5.31
CA ASP A 189 -2.92 -22.47 4.62
C ASP A 189 -2.27 -21.99 3.30
N ARG A 190 -2.99 -21.18 2.52
CA ARG A 190 -2.47 -20.56 1.28
C ARG A 190 -1.31 -19.60 1.56
N ALA A 191 -1.45 -18.74 2.58
CA ALA A 191 -0.42 -17.77 2.94
C ALA A 191 0.88 -18.44 3.40
N ILE A 192 0.80 -19.53 4.19
CA ILE A 192 1.98 -20.29 4.64
C ILE A 192 2.72 -20.86 3.43
N MET A 193 2.01 -21.48 2.50
CA MET A 193 2.60 -22.04 1.27
C MET A 193 3.25 -20.96 0.41
N MET A 194 2.58 -19.81 0.28
CA MET A 194 3.12 -18.67 -0.46
C MET A 194 4.40 -18.13 0.21
N TYR A 195 4.40 -17.94 1.53
CA TYR A 195 5.53 -17.39 2.27
C TYR A 195 6.74 -18.34 2.35
N ALA A 196 6.49 -19.63 2.56
CA ALA A 196 7.56 -20.61 2.71
C ALA A 196 8.15 -21.05 1.35
N GLY A 197 7.36 -20.92 0.27
CA GLY A 197 7.73 -21.37 -1.06
C GLY A 197 7.36 -22.84 -1.32
N PRO A 198 7.48 -23.29 -2.58
CA PRO A 198 6.97 -24.60 -3.03
C PRO A 198 7.69 -25.82 -2.44
N ASP A 199 8.91 -25.66 -1.94
CA ASP A 199 9.70 -26.75 -1.36
C ASP A 199 9.47 -26.94 0.15
N TYR A 200 8.56 -26.17 0.76
CA TYR A 200 8.23 -26.32 2.18
C TYR A 200 7.42 -27.59 2.44
N ASP A 201 8.08 -28.63 2.96
CA ASP A 201 7.45 -29.91 3.28
C ASP A 201 7.06 -30.05 4.77
N GLY A 202 7.48 -29.09 5.62
CA GLY A 202 7.22 -29.08 7.06
C GLY A 202 7.83 -30.26 7.82
N GLN A 203 8.72 -31.04 7.20
CA GLN A 203 9.27 -32.28 7.76
C GLN A 203 10.54 -32.03 8.60
N GLU A 204 11.33 -31.03 8.25
CA GLU A 204 12.47 -30.61 9.07
C GLU A 204 11.98 -29.73 10.21
N ALA A 205 12.23 -30.15 11.46
CA ALA A 205 11.94 -29.33 12.63
C ALA A 205 13.02 -28.24 12.75
N PRO A 206 12.72 -26.97 12.42
CA PRO A 206 13.68 -25.89 12.61
C PRO A 206 14.03 -25.74 14.09
N SER A 207 15.18 -25.15 14.37
CA SER A 207 15.50 -24.71 15.73
C SER A 207 14.43 -23.74 16.26
N GLU A 208 14.31 -23.61 17.58
CA GLU A 208 13.34 -22.68 18.19
C GLU A 208 13.56 -21.22 17.75
N GLU A 209 14.80 -20.82 17.47
CA GLU A 209 15.13 -19.49 16.96
C GLU A 209 14.66 -19.31 15.51
N GLU A 210 14.93 -20.28 14.64
CA GLU A 210 14.46 -20.28 13.24
C GLU A 210 12.92 -20.32 13.18
N ARG A 211 12.29 -21.08 14.07
CA ARG A 211 10.82 -21.11 14.19
C ARG A 211 10.25 -19.75 14.57
N ARG A 212 10.86 -19.06 15.55
CA ARG A 212 10.44 -17.70 15.94
C ARG A 212 10.65 -16.70 14.79
N GLY A 213 11.81 -16.74 14.14
CA GLY A 213 12.13 -15.88 13.00
C GLY A 213 11.16 -16.10 11.82
N PHE A 214 10.82 -17.36 11.53
CA PHE A 214 9.84 -17.71 10.51
C PHE A 214 8.48 -17.08 10.80
N TRP A 215 7.91 -17.28 12.00
CA TRP A 215 6.59 -16.76 12.34
C TRP A 215 6.56 -15.24 12.42
N PHE A 216 7.65 -14.62 12.86
CA PHE A 216 7.77 -13.16 12.86
C PHE A 216 7.69 -12.59 11.43
N GLY A 217 8.48 -13.12 10.50
CA GLY A 217 8.43 -12.69 9.09
C GLY A 217 7.15 -13.11 8.37
N PHE A 218 6.53 -14.23 8.76
CA PHE A 218 5.26 -14.68 8.22
C PHE A 218 4.14 -13.70 8.56
N TRP A 219 4.04 -13.23 9.81
CA TRP A 219 2.99 -12.29 10.20
C TRP A 219 3.13 -10.94 9.51
N ASP A 220 4.37 -10.49 9.28
CA ASP A 220 4.64 -9.30 8.47
C ASP A 220 4.14 -9.48 7.02
N PHE A 221 4.52 -10.59 6.37
CA PHE A 221 3.99 -10.92 5.05
C PHE A 221 2.45 -11.04 5.04
N PHE A 222 1.88 -11.77 5.99
CA PHE A 222 0.45 -12.04 6.03
C PHE A 222 -0.36 -10.77 6.26
N LEU A 223 0.02 -9.90 7.20
CA LEU A 223 -0.77 -8.72 7.52
C LEU A 223 -0.76 -7.67 6.40
N PHE A 224 0.39 -7.51 5.74
CA PHE A 224 0.61 -6.39 4.83
C PHE A 224 0.62 -6.77 3.35
N ASP A 225 1.18 -7.93 2.97
CA ASP A 225 1.41 -8.29 1.57
C ASP A 225 0.46 -9.37 1.03
N TYR A 226 -0.15 -10.18 1.91
CA TYR A 226 -1.12 -11.20 1.52
C TYR A 226 -2.47 -10.59 1.17
N HIS A 227 -3.18 -11.20 0.21
CA HIS A 227 -4.54 -10.82 -0.17
C HIS A 227 -5.51 -11.95 0.15
N LEU A 228 -6.54 -11.64 0.95
CA LEU A 228 -7.59 -12.59 1.33
C LEU A 228 -8.33 -13.10 0.08
N ILE A 229 -8.63 -14.40 0.07
CA ILE A 229 -9.22 -15.12 -1.08
C ILE A 229 -10.54 -14.46 -1.50
N VAL A 230 -11.41 -14.11 -0.55
CA VAL A 230 -12.77 -13.64 -0.87
C VAL A 230 -12.82 -12.13 -1.14
N SER A 231 -12.20 -11.31 -0.28
CA SER A 231 -12.31 -9.85 -0.35
C SER A 231 -11.23 -9.19 -1.21
N ASP A 232 -10.13 -9.88 -1.51
CA ASP A 232 -8.92 -9.32 -2.13
C ASP A 232 -8.28 -8.18 -1.32
N ALA A 233 -8.68 -7.99 -0.07
CA ALA A 233 -8.10 -7.01 0.84
C ALA A 233 -6.91 -7.61 1.59
N SER A 234 -5.97 -6.76 2.04
CA SER A 234 -4.97 -7.20 3.01
C SER A 234 -5.63 -7.57 4.34
N PRO A 235 -5.13 -8.58 5.07
CA PRO A 235 -5.65 -8.93 6.39
C PRO A 235 -5.69 -7.76 7.36
N LEU A 236 -4.73 -6.84 7.32
CA LEU A 236 -4.77 -5.65 8.17
C LEU A 236 -5.96 -4.74 7.82
N ARG A 237 -6.21 -4.48 6.53
CA ARG A 237 -7.34 -3.66 6.06
C ARG A 237 -8.66 -4.30 6.44
N TYR A 238 -8.79 -5.60 6.17
CA TYR A 238 -10.00 -6.36 6.47
C TYR A 238 -10.31 -6.36 7.97
N TYR A 239 -9.31 -6.58 8.82
CA TYR A 239 -9.50 -6.55 10.27
C TYR A 239 -9.98 -5.18 10.74
N TYR A 240 -9.33 -4.09 10.28
CA TYR A 240 -9.73 -2.73 10.62
C TYR A 240 -11.19 -2.46 10.21
N GLU A 241 -11.58 -2.79 8.99
CA GLU A 241 -12.96 -2.55 8.51
C GLU A 241 -14.02 -3.32 9.32
N GLN A 242 -13.73 -4.56 9.73
CA GLN A 242 -14.68 -5.40 10.46
C GLN A 242 -14.74 -5.09 11.96
N GLU A 243 -13.62 -4.66 12.56
CA GLU A 243 -13.51 -4.50 14.01
C GLU A 243 -13.39 -3.04 14.47
N ARG A 244 -13.33 -2.04 13.56
CA ARG A 244 -13.12 -0.61 13.90
C ARG A 244 -13.99 -0.10 15.06
N GLU A 245 -15.27 -0.48 15.10
CA GLU A 245 -16.22 0.00 16.11
C GLU A 245 -15.94 -0.54 17.52
N LYS A 246 -15.12 -1.60 17.61
CA LYS A 246 -14.68 -2.22 18.87
C LYS A 246 -13.28 -1.76 19.28
N LEU A 247 -12.60 -0.99 18.44
CA LEU A 247 -11.27 -0.46 18.70
C LEU A 247 -11.37 0.90 19.37
N SER A 248 -10.50 1.15 20.34
CA SER A 248 -10.28 2.50 20.87
C SER A 248 -9.70 3.44 19.81
N THR A 249 -9.82 4.76 19.98
CA THR A 249 -9.27 5.73 19.02
C THR A 249 -7.77 5.53 18.79
N SER A 250 -7.00 5.30 19.85
CA SER A 250 -5.56 5.03 19.73
C SER A 250 -5.24 3.75 18.96
N GLU A 251 -6.06 2.70 19.09
CA GLU A 251 -5.89 1.47 18.30
C GLU A 251 -6.26 1.70 16.83
N GLN A 252 -7.30 2.49 16.56
CA GLN A 252 -7.66 2.87 15.19
C GLN A 252 -6.53 3.67 14.55
N ASP A 253 -5.90 4.59 15.28
CA ASP A 253 -4.80 5.42 14.78
C ASP A 253 -3.53 4.60 14.56
N ILE A 254 -3.20 3.67 15.46
CA ILE A 254 -2.12 2.69 15.22
C ILE A 254 -2.39 1.96 13.91
N LEU A 255 -3.58 1.37 13.74
CA LEU A 255 -3.91 0.62 12.52
C LEU A 255 -3.92 1.48 11.26
N ARG A 256 -4.37 2.73 11.33
CA ARG A 256 -4.32 3.68 10.20
C ARG A 256 -2.88 3.97 9.80
N ASP A 257 -2.00 4.19 10.76
CA ASP A 257 -0.57 4.37 10.49
C ASP A 257 0.02 3.10 9.87
N LEU A 258 -0.33 1.91 10.38
CA LEU A 258 0.11 0.64 9.81
C LEU A 258 -0.39 0.47 8.36
N LEU A 259 -1.64 0.81 8.08
CA LEU A 259 -2.26 0.72 6.76
C LEU A 259 -1.66 1.68 5.73
N ARG A 260 -0.97 2.74 6.18
CA ARG A 260 -0.23 3.67 5.31
C ARG A 260 1.19 3.20 5.02
N SER A 261 1.68 2.20 5.76
CA SER A 261 3.00 1.65 5.52
C SER A 261 3.08 1.00 4.15
N ARG A 262 4.14 1.31 3.40
CA ARG A 262 4.36 0.77 2.05
C ARG A 262 5.54 -0.18 2.06
N PHE A 263 5.37 -1.36 1.46
CA PHE A 263 6.48 -2.28 1.25
C PHE A 263 7.53 -1.59 0.38
N THR A 264 8.76 -1.53 0.88
CA THR A 264 9.83 -0.79 0.20
C THR A 264 11.17 -1.48 0.41
N VAL A 265 12.09 -1.28 -0.53
CA VAL A 265 13.47 -1.80 -0.50
C VAL A 265 14.43 -0.63 -0.54
N PHE A 266 15.52 -0.73 0.21
CA PHE A 266 16.38 0.38 0.56
C PHE A 266 17.86 0.00 0.44
N SER A 267 18.68 0.94 -0.02
CA SER A 267 20.13 0.91 0.20
C SER A 267 20.50 1.86 1.34
N ILE A 268 21.51 1.47 2.13
CA ILE A 268 22.06 2.31 3.19
C ILE A 268 23.10 3.27 2.55
N GLU A 269 22.91 4.58 2.73
CA GLU A 269 23.82 5.61 2.23
C GLU A 269 24.81 6.06 3.31
N ALA A 270 24.34 6.25 4.55
CA ALA A 270 25.18 6.65 5.68
C ALA A 270 24.63 6.14 7.01
N VAL A 271 25.52 5.93 7.97
CA VAL A 271 25.19 5.58 9.35
C VAL A 271 25.77 6.65 10.28
N GLY A 272 24.91 7.35 11.00
CA GLY A 272 25.24 8.32 12.04
C GLY A 272 24.37 8.08 13.26
N ASP A 273 23.79 9.14 13.83
CA ASP A 273 22.76 9.02 14.87
C ASP A 273 21.45 8.39 14.33
N PHE A 274 21.26 8.47 13.02
CA PHE A 274 20.24 7.77 12.23
C PHE A 274 20.89 7.04 11.05
N VAL A 275 20.17 6.09 10.46
CA VAL A 275 20.54 5.44 9.19
C VAL A 275 19.88 6.19 8.05
N SER A 276 20.69 6.88 7.25
CA SER A 276 20.24 7.50 6.02
C SER A 276 20.14 6.43 4.93
N CYS A 277 18.95 6.29 4.38
CA CYS A 277 18.63 5.28 3.40
C CYS A 277 18.05 5.92 2.15
N ARG A 278 18.18 5.19 1.05
CA ARG A 278 17.64 5.58 -0.25
C ARG A 278 16.78 4.48 -0.83
N ASN A 279 15.60 4.86 -1.30
CA ASN A 279 14.65 3.96 -1.92
C ASN A 279 15.27 3.41 -3.21
N PHE A 280 15.32 2.08 -3.29
CA PHE A 280 16.04 1.36 -4.32
C PHE A 280 15.46 1.55 -5.73
N PHE A 281 14.20 2.00 -5.81
CA PHE A 281 13.45 2.16 -7.06
C PHE A 281 13.09 3.60 -7.36
N THR A 282 12.63 4.37 -6.37
CA THR A 282 12.24 5.80 -6.57
C THR A 282 13.41 6.76 -6.38
N GLY A 283 14.43 6.36 -5.63
CA GLY A 283 15.57 7.21 -5.28
C GLY A 283 15.28 8.25 -4.19
N GLU A 284 14.09 8.22 -3.58
CA GLU A 284 13.70 9.01 -2.40
C GLU A 284 14.60 8.68 -1.20
N ASN A 285 14.98 9.71 -0.43
CA ASN A 285 15.79 9.54 0.77
C ASN A 285 14.90 9.56 2.02
N PHE A 286 15.24 8.75 3.02
CA PHE A 286 14.55 8.72 4.31
C PHE A 286 15.54 8.31 5.40
N GLU A 287 15.21 8.67 6.63
CA GLU A 287 16.01 8.36 7.81
C GLU A 287 15.29 7.32 8.66
N LEU A 288 16.06 6.36 9.16
CA LEU A 288 15.60 5.31 10.06
C LEU A 288 16.37 5.35 11.37
N PRO A 289 15.75 5.00 12.51
CA PRO A 289 16.48 4.76 13.74
C PRO A 289 17.54 3.69 13.48
N VAL A 290 18.70 3.84 14.10
CA VAL A 290 19.79 2.86 13.96
C VAL A 290 19.29 1.51 14.44
N PRO A 291 19.18 0.49 13.56
CA PRO A 291 18.77 -0.83 13.99
C PRO A 291 19.75 -1.34 15.05
N GLU A 292 19.27 -2.06 16.07
CA GLU A 292 20.14 -2.74 17.06
C GLU A 292 21.07 -3.80 16.43
N LEU A 293 21.00 -3.98 15.11
CA LEU A 293 21.88 -4.84 14.35
C LEU A 293 23.29 -4.24 14.30
N ALA A 294 24.29 -5.04 14.68
CA ALA A 294 25.69 -4.75 14.39
C ALA A 294 25.90 -4.79 12.86
N LEU A 295 25.51 -3.72 12.18
CA LEU A 295 25.75 -3.52 10.76
C LEU A 295 27.26 -3.48 10.55
N GLY A 296 27.80 -4.54 9.95
CA GLY A 296 29.19 -4.59 9.55
C GLY A 296 29.44 -3.61 8.39
N ASN A 297 29.76 -4.12 7.21
CA ASN A 297 29.95 -3.30 6.02
C ASN A 297 28.59 -2.91 5.42
N TYR A 298 28.00 -1.81 5.88
CA TYR A 298 26.68 -1.30 5.46
C TYR A 298 26.57 -1.08 3.94
N ASN A 299 27.68 -0.83 3.24
CA ASN A 299 27.71 -0.77 1.77
C ASN A 299 27.39 -2.12 1.08
N HIS A 300 27.32 -3.20 1.86
CA HIS A 300 27.00 -4.56 1.41
C HIS A 300 25.69 -5.05 2.02
N CYS A 301 24.79 -4.16 2.41
CA CYS A 301 23.48 -4.50 2.93
C CYS A 301 22.38 -3.79 2.15
N ILE A 302 21.25 -4.46 2.03
CA ILE A 302 19.96 -3.84 1.70
C ILE A 302 19.01 -4.08 2.86
N LEU A 303 18.10 -3.14 3.02
CA LEU A 303 17.01 -3.23 3.98
C LEU A 303 15.70 -3.33 3.19
N TYR A 304 14.73 -4.08 3.69
CA TYR A 304 13.37 -4.07 3.12
C TYR A 304 12.32 -4.29 4.21
N GLY A 305 11.13 -3.75 4.01
CA GLY A 305 10.02 -3.83 4.96
C GLY A 305 8.95 -2.78 4.67
N HIS A 306 7.95 -2.68 5.55
CA HIS A 306 6.89 -1.70 5.45
C HIS A 306 7.23 -0.45 6.26
N ILE A 307 7.25 0.71 5.60
CA ILE A 307 7.55 2.00 6.25
C ILE A 307 6.43 3.00 5.97
N HIS A 308 6.08 3.77 7.01
CA HIS A 308 5.29 4.99 6.90
C HIS A 308 6.15 6.18 7.34
N SER A 309 6.46 7.10 6.42
CA SER A 309 7.41 8.20 6.63
C SER A 309 6.92 9.32 7.55
N HIS A 310 5.63 9.35 7.90
CA HIS A 310 5.01 10.41 8.71
C HIS A 310 4.19 9.84 9.89
N GLY A 311 4.44 8.60 10.28
CA GLY A 311 3.76 7.95 11.41
C GLY A 311 4.55 8.06 12.70
N VAL A 312 3.84 8.02 13.83
CA VAL A 312 4.46 7.94 15.17
C VAL A 312 5.17 6.60 15.36
N MET A 313 4.63 5.54 14.76
CA MET A 313 5.19 4.19 14.81
C MET A 313 6.05 3.90 13.59
N LEU A 314 7.37 3.84 13.78
CA LEU A 314 8.23 3.02 12.93
C LEU A 314 8.15 1.59 13.46
N LEU A 315 7.31 0.77 12.85
CA LEU A 315 7.37 -0.65 13.10
C LEU A 315 8.71 -1.18 12.58
N ASN A 316 9.52 -1.72 13.48
CA ASN A 316 10.76 -2.40 13.16
C ASN A 316 10.51 -3.75 12.45
N TYR A 317 9.77 -3.77 11.33
CA TYR A 317 9.68 -4.90 10.41
C TYR A 317 10.66 -4.74 9.25
N ILE A 318 11.84 -4.20 9.54
CA ILE A 318 12.89 -4.03 8.56
C ILE A 318 13.79 -5.26 8.61
N THR A 319 13.77 -6.02 7.52
CA THR A 319 14.67 -7.14 7.32
C THR A 319 15.95 -6.67 6.66
N THR A 320 17.10 -7.08 7.20
CA THR A 320 18.41 -6.82 6.61
C THR A 320 18.87 -8.02 5.78
N LEU A 321 19.35 -7.75 4.56
CA LEU A 321 20.00 -8.75 3.72
C LEU A 321 21.39 -8.30 3.31
N THR A 322 22.34 -9.20 3.44
CA THR A 322 23.69 -9.01 2.91
C THR A 322 23.67 -9.14 1.39
N ALA A 323 23.99 -8.05 0.69
CA ALA A 323 24.09 -8.00 -0.76
C ALA A 323 25.20 -7.05 -1.21
N SER A 324 26.19 -7.57 -1.95
CA SER A 324 27.20 -6.73 -2.61
C SER A 324 26.59 -5.75 -3.61
N PRO A 325 27.23 -4.61 -3.94
CA PRO A 325 26.68 -3.64 -4.90
C PRO A 325 26.32 -4.24 -6.27
N LYS A 326 27.06 -5.26 -6.72
CA LYS A 326 26.74 -5.99 -7.96
C LYS A 326 25.47 -6.84 -7.82
N LEU A 327 25.30 -7.49 -6.66
CA LEU A 327 24.11 -8.28 -6.36
C LEU A 327 22.88 -7.39 -6.17
N GLN A 328 23.04 -6.25 -5.49
CA GLN A 328 22.04 -5.20 -5.37
C GLN A 328 21.51 -4.78 -6.74
N LYS A 329 22.41 -4.39 -7.65
CA LYS A 329 22.02 -4.03 -9.03
C LYS A 329 21.24 -5.17 -9.71
N ARG A 330 21.69 -6.43 -9.56
CA ARG A 330 20.99 -7.59 -10.11
C ARG A 330 19.59 -7.75 -9.53
N MET A 331 19.44 -7.65 -8.21
CA MET A 331 18.13 -7.73 -7.54
C MET A 331 17.18 -6.67 -8.09
N ARG A 332 17.65 -5.44 -8.24
CA ARG A 332 16.90 -4.35 -8.87
C ARG A 332 16.47 -4.70 -10.29
N ASP A 333 17.40 -5.15 -11.13
CA ASP A 333 17.14 -5.46 -12.53
C ASP A 333 16.14 -6.63 -12.68
N VAL A 334 16.20 -7.63 -11.80
CA VAL A 334 15.25 -8.75 -11.77
C VAL A 334 13.86 -8.29 -11.36
N ILE A 335 13.75 -7.50 -10.29
CA ILE A 335 12.45 -6.98 -9.81
C ILE A 335 11.81 -6.08 -10.88
N LEU A 336 12.60 -5.22 -11.54
CA LEU A 336 12.09 -4.40 -12.65
C LEU A 336 11.60 -5.24 -13.83
N ARG A 337 12.25 -6.37 -14.13
CA ARG A 337 11.74 -7.30 -15.15
C ARG A 337 10.45 -7.98 -14.71
N GLN A 338 10.29 -8.33 -13.44
CA GLN A 338 9.04 -8.86 -12.90
C GLN A 338 7.92 -7.82 -13.00
N PHE A 339 8.23 -6.56 -12.71
CA PHE A 339 7.30 -5.46 -12.91
C PHE A 339 6.86 -5.32 -14.39
N GLU A 340 7.78 -5.43 -15.36
CA GLU A 340 7.40 -5.42 -16.78
C GLU A 340 6.49 -6.59 -17.17
N LEU A 341 6.61 -7.75 -16.52
CA LEU A 341 5.67 -8.86 -16.70
C LEU A 341 4.29 -8.54 -16.13
N PHE A 342 4.23 -7.91 -14.96
CA PHE A 342 2.97 -7.45 -14.38
C PHE A 342 2.27 -6.41 -15.26
N LYS A 343 3.03 -5.54 -15.93
CA LYS A 343 2.49 -4.55 -16.87
C LYS A 343 1.82 -5.16 -18.09
N VAL A 344 2.08 -6.43 -18.42
CA VAL A 344 1.31 -7.13 -19.45
C VAL A 344 -0.17 -7.21 -19.03
N GLN A 345 -0.44 -7.45 -17.75
CA GLN A 345 -1.81 -7.47 -17.22
C GLN A 345 -2.37 -6.06 -16.98
N LYS A 346 -1.51 -5.14 -16.52
CA LYS A 346 -1.88 -3.75 -16.19
C LYS A 346 -0.91 -2.76 -16.82
N PRO A 347 -1.12 -2.35 -18.09
CA PRO A 347 -0.17 -1.50 -18.82
C PRO A 347 0.13 -0.14 -18.18
N GLN A 348 -0.83 0.40 -17.43
CA GLN A 348 -0.74 1.69 -16.74
C GLN A 348 -0.25 1.57 -15.28
N ALA A 349 0.09 0.36 -14.82
CA ALA A 349 0.56 0.17 -13.46
C ALA A 349 1.93 0.85 -13.24
N GLU A 350 2.07 1.44 -12.07
CA GLU A 350 3.34 1.93 -11.54
C GLU A 350 4.01 0.86 -10.68
N ILE A 351 5.28 1.09 -10.31
CA ILE A 351 6.01 0.13 -9.47
C ILE A 351 5.37 -0.04 -8.08
N ALA A 352 4.74 1.02 -7.58
CA ALA A 352 4.00 0.97 -6.32
C ALA A 352 2.84 -0.04 -6.39
N ASP A 353 2.13 -0.10 -7.53
CA ASP A 353 1.05 -1.08 -7.74
C ASP A 353 1.57 -2.51 -7.75
N PHE A 354 2.76 -2.72 -8.33
CA PHE A 354 3.42 -4.03 -8.33
C PHE A 354 3.83 -4.45 -6.92
N PHE A 355 4.38 -3.54 -6.12
CA PHE A 355 4.77 -3.81 -4.74
C PHE A 355 3.55 -4.09 -3.86
N ALA A 356 2.47 -3.33 -4.04
CA ALA A 356 1.22 -3.56 -3.34
C ALA A 356 0.60 -4.93 -3.67
N ARG A 357 0.64 -5.36 -4.94
CA ARG A 357 0.04 -6.64 -5.35
C ARG A 357 0.95 -7.86 -5.18
N HIS A 358 2.26 -7.69 -5.34
CA HIS A 358 3.23 -8.79 -5.45
C HIS A 358 4.41 -8.61 -4.48
N GLY A 359 4.19 -7.99 -3.31
CA GLY A 359 5.19 -7.85 -2.25
C GLY A 359 5.85 -9.19 -1.87
N GLY A 360 5.06 -10.26 -1.80
CA GLY A 360 5.58 -11.62 -1.61
C GLY A 360 6.62 -12.04 -2.65
N VAL A 361 6.36 -11.81 -3.94
CA VAL A 361 7.32 -12.11 -5.03
C VAL A 361 8.63 -11.37 -4.83
N VAL A 362 8.57 -10.10 -4.43
CA VAL A 362 9.76 -9.28 -4.17
C VAL A 362 10.56 -9.87 -3.01
N ARG A 363 9.90 -10.25 -1.90
CA ARG A 363 10.55 -10.92 -0.76
C ARG A 363 11.28 -12.19 -1.19
N HIS A 364 10.59 -13.10 -1.88
CA HIS A 364 11.19 -14.33 -2.39
C HIS A 364 12.38 -14.05 -3.31
N THR A 365 12.25 -13.09 -4.21
CA THR A 365 13.32 -12.73 -5.14
C THR A 365 14.57 -12.24 -4.42
N LEU A 366 14.40 -11.39 -3.41
CA LEU A 366 15.51 -10.89 -2.58
C LEU A 366 16.16 -12.03 -1.79
N GLN A 367 15.36 -12.88 -1.14
CA GLN A 367 15.87 -14.01 -0.35
C GLN A 367 16.60 -15.05 -1.21
N ILE A 368 16.00 -15.46 -2.35
CA ILE A 368 16.60 -16.40 -3.30
C ILE A 368 17.93 -15.86 -3.83
N LEU A 369 17.98 -14.59 -4.25
CA LEU A 369 19.20 -14.00 -4.78
C LEU A 369 20.27 -13.76 -3.72
N ALA A 370 19.89 -13.55 -2.45
CA ALA A 370 20.83 -13.47 -1.33
C ALA A 370 21.50 -14.83 -1.08
N GLY A 371 20.73 -15.94 -1.11
CA GLY A 371 21.27 -17.30 -0.94
C GLY A 371 21.96 -17.86 -2.20
N TYR A 372 21.44 -17.54 -3.39
CA TYR A 372 21.85 -18.10 -4.67
C TYR A 372 22.06 -17.00 -5.71
N ALA A 373 23.09 -16.19 -5.49
CA ALA A 373 23.37 -14.98 -6.27
C ALA A 373 23.53 -15.16 -7.79
N GLN A 374 23.70 -16.39 -8.31
CA GLN A 374 23.80 -16.70 -9.74
C GLN A 374 22.50 -17.23 -10.37
N LEU A 375 21.53 -17.69 -9.58
CA LEU A 375 20.32 -18.38 -10.07
C LEU A 375 19.48 -17.50 -10.99
N ASN A 376 19.22 -17.96 -12.22
CA ASN A 376 18.31 -17.25 -13.10
C ASN A 376 16.85 -17.52 -12.70
N VAL A 377 16.29 -16.62 -11.89
CA VAL A 377 14.89 -16.67 -11.42
C VAL A 377 13.88 -16.22 -12.49
N LEU A 378 14.35 -15.80 -13.67
CA LEU A 378 13.53 -15.42 -14.82
C LEU A 378 14.11 -16.08 -16.08
N LYS A 379 13.72 -17.32 -16.37
CA LYS A 379 14.23 -18.13 -17.50
C LYS A 379 13.91 -17.59 -18.92
N SER A 380 13.33 -16.39 -19.02
CA SER A 380 12.86 -15.67 -20.21
C SER A 380 11.38 -15.92 -20.51
N ARG A 381 10.57 -14.86 -20.49
CA ARG A 381 9.14 -14.91 -20.84
C ARG A 381 8.94 -14.01 -22.04
N HIS A 382 8.63 -14.61 -23.19
CA HIS A 382 8.18 -13.84 -24.34
C HIS A 382 6.92 -13.09 -23.91
N ALA A 383 7.01 -11.76 -23.83
CA ALA A 383 5.87 -10.93 -23.48
C ALA A 383 4.96 -10.85 -24.71
N ILE A 384 3.95 -11.70 -24.76
CA ILE A 384 2.85 -11.58 -25.72
C ILE A 384 2.00 -10.41 -25.26
N GLN A 385 1.64 -9.51 -26.17
CA GLN A 385 0.77 -8.39 -25.84
C GLN A 385 -0.58 -8.91 -25.36
N ALA A 386 -1.07 -8.35 -24.26
CA ALA A 386 -2.43 -8.62 -23.82
C ALA A 386 -3.43 -8.17 -24.90
N LEU A 387 -4.49 -8.96 -25.07
CA LEU A 387 -5.57 -8.59 -25.99
C LEU A 387 -6.38 -7.45 -25.38
N PRO A 388 -6.86 -6.50 -26.21
CA PRO A 388 -7.76 -5.46 -25.73
C PRO A 388 -9.07 -6.09 -25.26
N ASP A 389 -9.68 -5.47 -24.25
CA ASP A 389 -10.98 -5.92 -23.77
C ASP A 389 -12.06 -5.71 -24.84
N ASN A 390 -12.97 -6.68 -24.95
CA ASN A 390 -14.08 -6.65 -25.89
C ASN A 390 -15.41 -6.67 -25.13
N PRO A 391 -16.04 -5.50 -24.90
CA PRO A 391 -17.30 -5.40 -24.17
C PRO A 391 -18.45 -6.15 -24.85
N GLU A 392 -18.51 -6.17 -26.18
CA GLU A 392 -19.58 -6.85 -26.92
C GLU A 392 -19.52 -8.37 -26.71
N THR A 393 -18.31 -8.95 -26.75
CA THR A 393 -18.12 -10.36 -26.39
C THR A 393 -18.46 -10.61 -24.93
N ALA A 394 -18.13 -9.69 -24.01
CA ALA A 394 -18.42 -9.85 -22.59
C ALA A 394 -19.93 -9.91 -22.32
N ASP A 395 -20.70 -9.08 -23.02
CA ASP A 395 -22.17 -9.09 -22.93
C ASP A 395 -22.77 -10.38 -23.50
N LEU A 396 -22.23 -10.88 -24.62
CA LEU A 396 -22.69 -12.13 -25.24
C LEU A 396 -22.50 -13.34 -24.31
N PHE A 397 -21.40 -13.38 -23.57
CA PHE A 397 -21.02 -14.49 -22.69
C PHE A 397 -21.30 -14.22 -21.20
N ALA A 398 -22.13 -13.23 -20.86
CA ALA A 398 -22.36 -12.82 -19.47
C ALA A 398 -22.79 -13.98 -18.54
N ALA A 399 -23.65 -14.88 -19.02
CA ALA A 399 -24.11 -16.04 -18.25
C ALA A 399 -22.97 -17.05 -17.95
N ASP A 400 -22.08 -17.26 -18.93
CA ASP A 400 -20.92 -18.14 -18.81
C ASP A 400 -19.87 -17.56 -17.87
N ILE A 401 -19.62 -16.25 -17.97
CA ILE A 401 -18.74 -15.51 -17.06
C ILE A 401 -19.24 -15.66 -15.61
N ASP A 402 -20.54 -15.49 -15.38
CA ASP A 402 -21.12 -15.65 -14.04
C ASP A 402 -21.05 -17.09 -13.53
N MET A 403 -21.21 -18.08 -14.41
CA MET A 403 -20.99 -19.48 -14.07
C MET A 403 -19.53 -19.74 -13.69
N LEU A 404 -18.57 -19.29 -14.50
CA LEU A 404 -17.13 -19.42 -14.22
C LEU A 404 -16.77 -18.80 -12.87
N ARG A 405 -17.26 -17.59 -12.57
CA ARG A 405 -17.05 -16.93 -11.28
C ARG A 405 -17.55 -17.77 -10.11
N ARG A 406 -18.75 -18.36 -10.23
CA ARG A 406 -19.33 -19.21 -9.17
C ARG A 406 -18.51 -20.48 -8.95
N VAL A 407 -18.12 -21.16 -10.04
CA VAL A 407 -17.34 -22.39 -9.97
C VAL A 407 -15.95 -22.12 -9.41
N ALA A 408 -15.26 -21.09 -9.92
CA ALA A 408 -13.93 -20.69 -9.46
C ALA A 408 -13.90 -20.44 -7.94
N ARG A 409 -14.87 -19.66 -7.41
CA ARG A 409 -15.01 -19.40 -5.97
C ARG A 409 -15.30 -20.67 -5.17
N HIS A 410 -16.11 -21.58 -5.70
CA HIS A 410 -16.43 -22.84 -5.02
C HIS A 410 -15.18 -23.73 -4.89
N VAL A 411 -14.38 -23.82 -5.95
CA VAL A 411 -13.14 -24.60 -5.96
C VAL A 411 -12.06 -23.93 -5.11
N GLY A 412 -12.08 -22.60 -4.97
CA GLY A 412 -11.20 -21.87 -4.06
C GLY A 412 -10.33 -20.80 -4.67
N PHE A 413 -10.57 -20.43 -5.91
CA PHE A 413 -9.84 -19.33 -6.52
C PHE A 413 -10.18 -18.04 -5.79
N SER A 414 -9.15 -17.27 -5.52
CA SER A 414 -9.26 -15.91 -5.02
C SER A 414 -10.04 -15.02 -6.00
N ASN A 415 -10.52 -13.90 -5.49
CA ASN A 415 -11.19 -12.91 -6.32
C ASN A 415 -10.28 -12.42 -7.48
N PHE A 416 -8.97 -12.30 -7.24
CA PHE A 416 -8.00 -11.97 -8.28
C PHE A 416 -7.83 -13.08 -9.32
N GLU A 417 -7.61 -14.32 -8.88
CA GLU A 417 -7.53 -15.48 -9.78
C GLU A 417 -8.78 -15.63 -10.63
N THR A 418 -9.95 -15.35 -10.04
CA THR A 418 -11.22 -15.36 -10.76
C THR A 418 -11.27 -14.30 -11.86
N ALA A 419 -10.75 -13.09 -11.61
CA ALA A 419 -10.67 -12.04 -12.64
C ALA A 419 -9.73 -12.45 -13.79
N LEU A 420 -8.58 -13.05 -13.46
CA LEU A 420 -7.63 -13.56 -14.47
C LEU A 420 -8.20 -14.73 -15.27
N LEU A 421 -8.95 -15.64 -14.63
CA LEU A 421 -9.65 -16.73 -15.31
C LEU A 421 -10.69 -16.19 -16.30
N VAL A 422 -11.45 -15.17 -15.91
CA VAL A 422 -12.41 -14.51 -16.83
C VAL A 422 -11.66 -13.88 -17.99
N LYS A 423 -10.53 -13.21 -17.76
CA LYS A 423 -9.70 -12.66 -18.84
C LYS A 423 -9.19 -13.76 -19.78
N PHE A 424 -8.70 -14.88 -19.24
CA PHE A 424 -8.26 -16.05 -20.00
C PHE A 424 -9.38 -16.63 -20.88
N PHE A 425 -10.59 -16.75 -20.33
CA PHE A 425 -11.78 -17.16 -21.06
C PHE A 425 -12.12 -16.18 -22.19
N MET A 426 -12.19 -14.89 -21.88
CA MET A 426 -12.55 -13.84 -22.84
C MET A 426 -11.58 -13.77 -24.02
N ASP A 427 -10.29 -13.88 -23.73
CA ASP A 427 -9.24 -13.91 -24.74
C ASP A 427 -9.38 -15.13 -25.65
N TYR A 428 -9.72 -16.30 -25.09
CA TYR A 428 -9.94 -17.51 -25.87
C TYR A 428 -11.16 -17.41 -26.79
N VAL A 429 -12.34 -17.06 -26.25
CA VAL A 429 -13.57 -17.00 -27.05
C VAL A 429 -13.47 -15.95 -28.15
N THR A 430 -12.74 -14.86 -27.91
CA THR A 430 -12.50 -13.82 -28.91
C THR A 430 -11.58 -14.32 -30.02
N LEU A 431 -10.44 -14.92 -29.70
CA LEU A 431 -9.50 -15.41 -30.72
C LEU A 431 -10.01 -16.63 -31.49
N ALA A 432 -10.69 -17.56 -30.81
CA ALA A 432 -11.27 -18.74 -31.45
C ALA A 432 -12.60 -18.43 -32.16
N ALA A 433 -13.12 -17.21 -32.07
CA ALA A 433 -14.44 -16.81 -32.58
C ALA A 433 -15.54 -17.80 -32.15
N VAL A 434 -15.56 -18.13 -30.85
CA VAL A 434 -16.53 -19.06 -30.28
C VAL A 434 -17.91 -18.39 -30.30
N GLU A 435 -18.92 -19.11 -30.79
CA GLU A 435 -20.31 -18.63 -30.75
C GLU A 435 -21.07 -19.14 -29.52
N LYS A 436 -20.71 -20.32 -29.01
CA LYS A 436 -21.35 -21.00 -27.87
C LYS A 436 -20.33 -21.84 -27.10
N THR A 437 -20.47 -21.85 -25.79
CA THR A 437 -19.73 -22.67 -24.83
C THR A 437 -20.42 -24.01 -24.61
N ASP A 438 -19.65 -25.01 -24.17
CA ASP A 438 -20.14 -26.28 -23.65
C ASP A 438 -19.39 -26.66 -22.37
N ASP A 439 -19.87 -27.70 -21.67
CA ASP A 439 -19.30 -28.13 -20.39
C ASP A 439 -17.83 -28.60 -20.53
N ILE A 440 -17.47 -29.18 -21.68
CA ILE A 440 -16.10 -29.64 -21.97
C ILE A 440 -15.15 -28.44 -22.04
N MET A 441 -15.54 -27.39 -22.76
CA MET A 441 -14.76 -26.16 -22.89
C MET A 441 -14.60 -25.48 -21.53
N MET A 442 -15.66 -25.39 -20.74
CA MET A 442 -15.61 -24.76 -19.41
C MET A 442 -14.67 -25.53 -18.45
N ALA A 443 -14.74 -26.85 -18.45
CA ALA A 443 -13.81 -27.69 -17.68
C ALA A 443 -12.36 -27.54 -18.18
N ALA A 444 -12.15 -27.53 -19.50
CA ALA A 444 -10.84 -27.36 -20.11
C ALA A 444 -10.22 -26.00 -19.76
N LEU A 445 -11.01 -24.91 -19.75
CA LEU A 445 -10.54 -23.57 -19.37
C LEU A 445 -10.08 -23.52 -17.92
N LEU A 446 -10.86 -24.07 -16.99
CA LEU A 446 -10.51 -24.12 -15.56
C LEU A 446 -9.20 -24.88 -15.32
N LEU A 447 -9.12 -26.08 -15.89
CA LEU A 447 -7.93 -26.93 -15.76
C LEU A 447 -6.72 -26.33 -16.45
N LYS A 448 -6.89 -25.76 -17.65
CA LYS A 448 -5.78 -25.16 -18.37
C LYS A 448 -5.25 -23.91 -17.67
N PHE A 449 -6.14 -23.09 -17.10
CA PHE A 449 -5.76 -21.95 -16.27
C PHE A 449 -4.96 -22.37 -15.04
N ALA A 450 -5.38 -23.42 -14.34
CA ALA A 450 -4.65 -23.99 -13.20
C ALA A 450 -3.26 -24.51 -13.64
N GLN A 451 -3.18 -25.22 -14.76
CA GLN A 451 -1.93 -25.75 -15.31
C GLN A 451 -0.94 -24.64 -15.69
N ILE A 452 -1.40 -23.58 -16.35
CA ILE A 452 -0.58 -22.41 -16.69
C ILE A 452 -0.03 -21.75 -15.41
N ASN A 453 -0.77 -21.82 -14.30
CA ASN A 453 -0.36 -21.29 -13.00
C ASN A 453 0.44 -22.29 -12.15
N GLY A 454 0.93 -23.39 -12.74
CA GLY A 454 1.86 -24.32 -12.09
C GLY A 454 1.21 -25.40 -11.25
N VAL A 455 -0.10 -25.66 -11.42
CA VAL A 455 -0.75 -26.83 -10.83
C VAL A 455 -0.42 -28.07 -11.66
N ASP A 456 0.15 -29.09 -11.02
CA ASP A 456 0.38 -30.39 -11.66
C ASP A 456 -0.92 -31.21 -11.71
N LEU A 457 -1.40 -31.43 -12.93
CA LEU A 457 -2.61 -32.21 -13.21
C LEU A 457 -2.31 -33.69 -13.54
N SER A 458 -1.03 -34.08 -13.63
CA SER A 458 -0.63 -35.41 -14.10
C SER A 458 -1.10 -36.56 -13.19
N ALA A 459 -1.31 -36.27 -11.89
CA ALA A 459 -1.78 -37.22 -10.89
C ALA A 459 -3.29 -37.13 -10.58
N GLN A 460 -4.04 -36.23 -11.23
CA GLN A 460 -5.42 -35.89 -10.82
C GLN A 460 -6.50 -36.49 -11.74
N THR A 461 -6.49 -37.81 -11.92
CA THR A 461 -7.54 -38.53 -12.67
C THR A 461 -8.93 -38.37 -12.03
N GLU A 462 -8.99 -38.16 -10.72
CA GLU A 462 -10.23 -38.03 -9.93
C GLU A 462 -11.05 -36.78 -10.31
N ILE A 463 -10.41 -35.71 -10.81
CA ILE A 463 -11.15 -34.50 -11.23
C ILE A 463 -12.07 -34.80 -12.41
N TYR A 464 -11.58 -35.57 -13.38
CA TYR A 464 -12.35 -35.92 -14.58
C TYR A 464 -13.53 -36.83 -14.24
N GLU A 465 -13.34 -37.75 -13.28
CA GLU A 465 -14.39 -38.64 -12.77
C GLU A 465 -15.46 -37.86 -11.98
N LEU A 466 -15.04 -36.88 -11.18
CA LEU A 466 -15.95 -36.04 -10.39
C LEU A 466 -16.86 -35.16 -11.26
N ILE A 467 -16.34 -34.67 -12.39
CA ILE A 467 -17.08 -33.80 -13.32
C ILE A 467 -17.94 -34.63 -14.29
N GLY A 468 -17.68 -35.92 -14.45
CA GLY A 468 -18.47 -36.82 -15.30
C GLY A 468 -18.30 -36.57 -16.80
N ILE A 469 -17.18 -35.97 -17.21
CA ILE A 469 -16.87 -35.60 -18.59
C ILE A 469 -15.71 -36.46 -19.13
N ASP A 470 -15.77 -36.79 -20.43
CA ASP A 470 -14.71 -37.53 -21.12
C ASP A 470 -13.36 -36.81 -21.03
N SER A 471 -12.38 -37.45 -20.38
CA SER A 471 -11.06 -36.85 -20.12
C SER A 471 -10.27 -36.59 -21.40
N GLY A 472 -10.43 -37.41 -22.44
CA GLY A 472 -9.80 -37.21 -23.75
C GLY A 472 -10.26 -35.91 -24.41
N SER A 473 -11.58 -35.70 -24.46
CA SER A 473 -12.18 -34.49 -25.05
C SER A 473 -11.76 -33.21 -24.31
N VAL A 474 -11.66 -33.26 -22.98
CA VAL A 474 -11.17 -32.11 -22.18
C VAL A 474 -9.70 -31.83 -22.48
N GLN A 475 -8.85 -32.84 -22.54
CA GLN A 475 -7.42 -32.69 -22.86
C GLN A 475 -7.19 -32.13 -24.27
N ASP A 476 -7.94 -32.60 -25.26
CA ASP A 476 -7.90 -32.07 -26.63
C ASP A 476 -8.33 -30.60 -26.66
N CYS A 477 -9.37 -30.24 -25.90
CA CYS A 477 -9.82 -28.86 -25.76
C CYS A 477 -8.77 -27.99 -25.06
N MET A 478 -8.14 -28.47 -23.99
CA MET A 478 -7.05 -27.78 -23.28
C MET A 478 -5.88 -27.48 -24.22
N LYS A 479 -5.51 -28.44 -25.07
CA LYS A 479 -4.47 -28.27 -26.09
C LYS A 479 -4.87 -27.22 -27.12
N LYS A 480 -6.10 -27.27 -27.63
CA LYS A 480 -6.65 -26.28 -28.56
C LYS A 480 -6.63 -24.87 -27.95
N ILE A 481 -7.01 -24.72 -26.68
CA ILE A 481 -6.95 -23.44 -25.95
C ILE A 481 -5.51 -22.92 -25.93
N GLN A 482 -4.55 -23.79 -25.56
CA GLN A 482 -3.14 -23.44 -25.52
C GLN A 482 -2.62 -22.92 -26.86
N GLU A 483 -2.89 -23.67 -27.93
CA GLU A 483 -2.44 -23.36 -29.28
C GLU A 483 -3.09 -22.08 -29.82
N THR A 484 -4.37 -21.84 -29.47
CA THR A 484 -5.10 -20.64 -29.90
C THR A 484 -4.56 -19.38 -29.21
N LEU A 485 -4.31 -19.47 -27.91
CA LEU A 485 -3.83 -18.34 -27.11
C LEU A 485 -2.32 -18.12 -27.22
N ASP A 486 -1.60 -19.09 -27.79
CA ASP A 486 -0.14 -19.17 -27.82
C ASP A 486 0.45 -18.95 -26.41
N CYS A 487 -0.06 -19.69 -25.42
CA CYS A 487 0.33 -19.50 -24.02
C CYS A 487 1.16 -20.66 -23.48
N ASP A 488 2.15 -20.33 -22.65
CA ASP A 488 3.01 -21.28 -21.95
C ASP A 488 2.75 -21.28 -20.43
N ILE A 489 3.41 -22.20 -19.71
CA ILE A 489 3.40 -22.18 -18.25
C ILE A 489 3.97 -20.84 -17.74
N PHE A 490 3.29 -20.26 -16.75
CA PHE A 490 3.56 -18.94 -16.18
C PHE A 490 3.45 -17.78 -17.17
N ASP A 491 2.54 -17.87 -18.15
CA ASP A 491 2.23 -16.78 -19.08
C ASP A 491 1.84 -15.50 -18.32
N PRO A 492 2.54 -14.37 -18.54
CA PRO A 492 2.32 -13.15 -17.78
C PRO A 492 0.92 -12.56 -17.93
N ARG A 493 0.17 -12.86 -19.00
CA ARG A 493 -1.21 -12.38 -19.19
C ARG A 493 -2.20 -12.91 -18.14
N TYR A 494 -1.93 -14.10 -17.61
CA TYR A 494 -2.86 -14.84 -16.74
C TYR A 494 -2.22 -15.31 -15.44
N LEU A 495 -1.09 -14.70 -15.08
CA LEU A 495 -0.26 -15.11 -13.96
C LEU A 495 -0.83 -14.64 -12.63
N THR A 496 -1.13 -15.59 -11.76
CA THR A 496 -1.64 -15.38 -10.40
C THR A 496 -0.53 -15.03 -9.44
N GLU A 497 -0.88 -14.51 -8.26
CA GLU A 497 0.10 -14.13 -7.21
C GLU A 497 0.96 -15.33 -6.77
N GLU A 498 0.32 -16.47 -6.49
CA GLU A 498 1.00 -17.71 -6.11
C GLU A 498 1.87 -18.24 -7.25
N ALA A 499 1.37 -18.22 -8.49
CA ALA A 499 2.14 -18.68 -9.64
C ALA A 499 3.35 -17.78 -9.92
N PHE A 500 3.25 -16.48 -9.62
CA PHE A 500 4.38 -15.57 -9.71
C PHE A 500 5.51 -15.99 -8.75
N ILE A 501 5.18 -16.37 -7.51
CA ILE A 501 6.16 -16.93 -6.55
C ILE A 501 6.71 -18.27 -7.05
N LYS A 502 5.84 -19.23 -7.40
CA LYS A 502 6.25 -20.56 -7.88
C LYS A 502 7.21 -20.46 -9.06
N SER A 503 6.91 -19.58 -10.01
CA SER A 503 7.73 -19.40 -11.22
C SER A 503 9.17 -18.96 -10.98
N LEU A 504 9.54 -18.54 -9.77
CA LEU A 504 10.92 -18.25 -9.38
C LEU A 504 11.75 -19.52 -9.16
N TYR A 505 11.09 -20.66 -8.91
CA TYR A 505 11.67 -21.95 -8.58
C TYR A 505 11.72 -22.92 -9.79
N TYR A 506 10.96 -22.63 -10.84
CA TYR A 506 10.92 -23.39 -12.10
C TYR A 506 11.83 -22.82 -13.17
#